data_AF-A0A2M7WY38-F1
#
_entry.id   AF-A0A2M7WY38-F1
#
_cell.length_a   1.000
_cell.length_b   1.000
_cell.length_c   1.000
_cell.angle_alpha   90.00
_cell.angle_beta   90.00
_cell.angle_gamma   90.00
#
_symmetry.space_group_name_H-M   'P 1'
#
loop_
_entity.id
_entity.type
_entity.pdbx_description
1 polymer ?
#
loop_
_entity_poly.entity_id
_entity_poly.type
_entity_poly.pdbx_seq_one_letter_code
_entity_poly.pdbx_strand_id
1 'polypeptide(L)'
;MPLLLCQIYIGTVTDPYQPLEQKYQLTRGMLDILMHYPVSVSILTKSSLVLRDCDLLLQLQDVDVNFTINTLDEEWKARVEPHSSSIQERLETAKILAKNGIKVNAMLGPFWPVFTDVEALFKKFKEAGMQHVFSESFNTSSGNFTQVEEVLKRFYPNQKQNFKSLLFDRRKFDQFYFKRAKTAPQCGVDEAITTRAKHATWANQKTASLCSSDFYTKASLAIANASEKYQIPSTVYFLRAKYSGREQKKIHERQAHGDSF
;
A
#
# COMPACT_ATOMS: atom_id res chain seq x y z
N MET A 1 16.50 4.68 22.95
CA MET A 1 15.78 3.81 22.00
C MET A 1 16.83 3.15 21.10
N PRO A 2 16.79 1.83 20.89
CA PRO A 2 17.67 1.21 19.90
C PRO A 2 17.41 1.80 18.51
N LEU A 3 18.47 2.04 17.75
CA LEU A 3 18.40 2.54 16.38
C LEU A 3 17.68 1.52 15.50
N LEU A 4 16.66 1.96 14.76
CA LEU A 4 15.98 1.13 13.77
C LEU A 4 16.97 0.75 12.66
N LEU A 5 17.02 -0.54 12.31
CA LEU A 5 17.93 -1.08 11.29
C LEU A 5 17.50 -0.70 9.88
N CYS A 6 16.21 -0.80 9.58
CA CYS A 6 15.65 -0.48 8.27
C CYS A 6 14.12 -0.27 8.32
N GLN A 7 13.56 0.22 7.21
CA GLN A 7 12.13 0.33 6.97
C GLN A 7 11.67 -0.81 6.07
N ILE A 8 10.60 -1.50 6.47
CA ILE A 8 9.95 -2.57 5.68
C ILE A 8 8.58 -2.08 5.21
N TYR A 9 8.29 -2.34 3.94
CA TYR A 9 7.01 -2.02 3.32
C TYR A 9 6.30 -3.30 2.90
N ILE A 10 5.11 -3.50 3.42
CA ILE A 10 4.26 -4.63 3.11
C ILE A 10 3.06 -4.09 2.30
N GLY A 11 2.77 -4.70 1.15
CA GLY A 11 1.64 -4.29 0.32
C GLY A 11 1.96 -3.33 -0.83
N THR A 12 3.23 -3.24 -1.27
CA THR A 12 3.66 -2.30 -2.32
C THR A 12 3.30 -2.73 -3.75
N VAL A 13 2.96 -4.00 -3.96
CA VAL A 13 2.60 -4.56 -5.28
C VAL A 13 1.27 -5.31 -5.18
N THR A 14 1.13 -6.14 -4.16
CA THR A 14 -0.03 -7.00 -3.93
C THR A 14 -0.54 -6.79 -2.52
N ASP A 15 -1.85 -6.77 -2.34
CA ASP A 15 -2.46 -6.62 -1.02
C ASP A 15 -2.06 -7.79 -0.10
N PRO A 16 -1.54 -7.52 1.12
CA PRO A 16 -1.06 -8.57 2.02
C PRO A 16 -2.19 -9.26 2.80
N TYR A 17 -3.43 -8.77 2.70
CA TYR A 17 -4.62 -9.25 3.40
C TYR A 17 -5.73 -9.66 2.43
N GLN A 18 -5.34 -10.24 1.28
CA GLN A 18 -6.28 -10.91 0.38
C GLN A 18 -7.08 -12.00 1.10
N PRO A 19 -8.24 -12.44 0.58
CA PRO A 19 -9.08 -13.44 1.23
C PRO A 19 -8.34 -14.72 1.69
N LEU A 20 -7.33 -15.15 0.93
CA LEU A 20 -6.50 -16.32 1.27
C LEU A 20 -5.67 -16.14 2.55
N GLU A 21 -5.37 -14.90 2.97
CA GLU A 21 -4.65 -14.59 4.20
C GLU A 21 -5.41 -15.04 5.46
N GLN A 22 -6.74 -15.18 5.38
CA GLN A 22 -7.53 -15.75 6.49
C GLN A 22 -7.10 -17.19 6.81
N LYS A 23 -6.75 -17.95 5.78
CA LYS A 23 -6.33 -19.35 5.91
C LYS A 23 -4.84 -19.47 6.18
N TYR A 24 -4.01 -18.80 5.37
CA TYR A 24 -2.57 -19.05 5.37
C TYR A 24 -1.80 -18.21 6.41
N GLN A 25 -2.36 -17.09 6.88
CA GLN A 25 -1.78 -16.26 7.95
C GLN A 25 -0.31 -15.87 7.69
N LEU A 26 0.01 -15.59 6.44
CA LEU A 26 1.37 -15.38 5.97
C LEU A 26 1.89 -14.02 6.40
N THR A 27 1.05 -13.00 6.25
CA THR A 27 1.34 -11.66 6.75
C THR A 27 1.47 -11.67 8.26
N ARG A 28 0.57 -12.37 8.96
CA ARG A 28 0.67 -12.55 10.42
C ARG A 28 1.99 -13.21 10.83
N GLY A 29 2.36 -14.33 10.19
CA GLY A 29 3.62 -15.02 10.47
C GLY A 29 4.85 -14.16 10.18
N MET A 30 4.80 -13.30 9.17
CA MET A 30 5.85 -12.31 8.93
C MET A 30 5.91 -11.27 10.05
N LEU A 31 4.77 -10.74 10.53
CA LEU A 31 4.75 -9.78 11.65
C LEU A 31 5.33 -10.39 12.95
N ASP A 32 5.02 -11.65 13.23
CA ASP A 32 5.58 -12.43 14.35
C ASP A 32 7.12 -12.54 14.28
N ILE A 33 7.68 -12.68 13.08
CA ILE A 33 9.14 -12.64 12.91
C ILE A 33 9.67 -11.22 13.11
N LEU A 34 9.03 -10.22 12.49
CA LEU A 34 9.52 -8.84 12.47
C LEU A 34 9.53 -8.18 13.85
N MET A 35 8.64 -8.56 14.78
CA MET A 35 8.63 -8.04 16.15
C MET A 35 9.88 -8.37 16.96
N HIS A 36 10.68 -9.35 16.51
CA HIS A 36 11.98 -9.68 17.11
C HIS A 36 13.15 -8.86 16.58
N TYR A 37 12.90 -7.94 15.64
CA TYR A 37 13.92 -7.08 15.04
C TYR A 37 13.59 -5.60 15.26
N PRO A 38 14.61 -4.74 15.45
CA PRO A 38 14.41 -3.29 15.55
C PRO A 38 14.19 -2.69 14.15
N VAL A 39 13.01 -2.92 13.58
CA VAL A 39 12.60 -2.43 12.25
C VAL A 39 11.34 -1.58 12.37
N SER A 40 11.17 -0.67 11.42
CA SER A 40 9.89 0.01 11.23
C SER A 40 9.11 -0.68 10.11
N VAL A 41 7.81 -0.84 10.31
CA VAL A 41 6.93 -1.58 9.40
C VAL A 41 5.79 -0.68 8.93
N SER A 42 5.68 -0.52 7.61
CA SER A 42 4.55 0.18 6.99
C SER A 42 3.73 -0.81 6.16
N ILE A 43 2.44 -0.92 6.48
CA ILE A 43 1.51 -1.84 5.82
C ILE A 43 0.57 -1.03 4.94
N LEU A 44 0.39 -1.39 3.67
CA LEU A 44 -0.63 -0.86 2.79
C LEU A 44 -1.66 -1.95 2.46
N THR A 45 -2.94 -1.68 2.72
CA THR A 45 -4.03 -2.66 2.54
C THR A 45 -5.35 -2.03 2.10
N LYS A 46 -6.23 -2.85 1.53
CA LYS A 46 -7.65 -2.58 1.21
C LYS A 46 -8.59 -3.43 2.07
N SER A 47 -8.06 -4.15 3.06
CA SER A 47 -8.77 -5.19 3.80
C SER A 47 -8.85 -4.85 5.30
N SER A 48 -10.03 -5.02 5.89
CA SER A 48 -10.28 -4.93 7.34
C SER A 48 -9.65 -6.09 8.12
N LEU A 49 -9.20 -7.16 7.45
CA LEU A 49 -8.61 -8.34 8.09
C LEU A 49 -7.36 -8.02 8.92
N VAL A 50 -6.68 -6.90 8.63
CA VAL A 50 -5.55 -6.40 9.43
C VAL A 50 -5.88 -6.21 10.91
N LEU A 51 -7.15 -6.01 11.28
CA LEU A 51 -7.57 -5.96 12.69
C LEU A 51 -7.25 -7.24 13.46
N ARG A 52 -7.26 -8.41 12.80
CA ARG A 52 -6.89 -9.69 13.42
C ARG A 52 -5.51 -9.63 14.04
N ASP A 53 -4.59 -8.89 13.43
CA ASP A 53 -3.18 -8.87 13.79
C ASP A 53 -2.81 -7.67 14.67
N CYS A 54 -3.81 -6.97 15.22
CA CYS A 54 -3.60 -5.84 16.14
C CYS A 54 -2.72 -6.20 17.33
N ASP A 55 -2.81 -7.44 17.83
CA ASP A 55 -1.98 -7.95 18.92
C ASP A 55 -0.48 -7.99 18.58
N LEU A 56 -0.13 -8.28 17.32
CA LEU A 56 1.26 -8.25 16.84
C LEU A 56 1.70 -6.84 16.47
N LEU A 57 0.81 -6.05 15.85
CA LEU A 57 1.10 -4.67 15.47
C LEU A 57 1.50 -3.83 16.69
N LEU A 58 0.81 -4.01 17.83
CA LEU A 58 1.13 -3.29 19.07
C LEU A 58 2.48 -3.68 19.69
N GLN A 59 3.08 -4.78 19.27
CA GLN A 59 4.39 -5.23 19.76
C GLN A 59 5.55 -4.73 18.89
N LEU A 60 5.27 -4.20 17.70
CA LEU A 60 6.29 -3.61 16.84
C LEU A 60 6.79 -2.27 17.40
N GLN A 61 8.10 -2.02 17.28
CA GLN A 61 8.72 -0.80 17.80
C GLN A 61 8.22 0.47 17.08
N ASP A 62 7.99 0.38 15.77
CA ASP A 62 7.43 1.45 14.95
C ASP A 62 6.61 0.84 13.83
N VAL A 63 5.31 1.17 13.79
CA VAL A 63 4.38 0.63 12.80
C VAL A 63 3.35 1.65 12.36
N ASP A 64 3.03 1.63 11.07
CA ASP A 64 1.90 2.34 10.51
C ASP A 64 1.08 1.44 9.56
N VAL A 65 -0.25 1.63 9.58
CA VAL A 65 -1.19 0.94 8.70
C VAL A 65 -1.86 1.97 7.78
N ASN A 66 -1.80 1.71 6.48
CA ASN A 66 -2.29 2.58 5.43
C ASN A 66 -3.46 1.90 4.74
N PHE A 67 -4.60 2.59 4.66
CA PHE A 67 -5.76 2.10 3.91
C PHE A 67 -5.83 2.76 2.56
N THR A 68 -5.91 1.97 1.50
CA THR A 68 -6.30 2.52 0.19
C THR A 68 -7.77 2.88 0.22
N ILE A 69 -8.09 4.18 0.16
CA ILE A 69 -9.45 4.70 0.07
C ILE A 69 -9.42 5.84 -0.94
N ASN A 70 -9.92 5.57 -2.15
CA ASN A 70 -9.83 6.48 -3.30
C ASN A 70 -11.19 6.99 -3.79
N THR A 71 -12.28 6.55 -3.17
CA THR A 71 -13.65 6.97 -3.42
C THR A 71 -14.49 6.76 -2.16
N LEU A 72 -15.67 7.37 -2.11
CA LEU A 72 -16.74 7.05 -1.16
C LEU A 72 -17.92 6.32 -1.85
N ASP A 73 -17.81 6.03 -3.14
CA ASP A 73 -18.79 5.32 -3.94
C ASP A 73 -18.56 3.80 -3.83
N GLU A 74 -19.38 3.14 -2.99
CA GLU A 74 -19.32 1.69 -2.79
C GLU A 74 -19.68 0.90 -4.06
N GLU A 75 -20.54 1.44 -4.93
CA GLU A 75 -20.89 0.77 -6.19
C GLU A 75 -19.69 0.76 -7.12
N TRP A 76 -19.05 1.92 -7.33
CA TRP A 76 -17.83 2.02 -8.12
C TRP A 76 -16.75 1.08 -7.59
N LYS A 77 -16.49 1.15 -6.28
CA LYS A 77 -15.54 0.27 -5.59
C LYS A 77 -15.86 -1.21 -5.83
N ALA A 78 -17.12 -1.61 -5.71
CA ALA A 78 -17.53 -3.01 -5.89
C ALA A 78 -17.33 -3.51 -7.34
N ARG A 79 -17.34 -2.60 -8.33
CA ARG A 79 -17.05 -2.96 -9.72
C ARG A 79 -15.55 -3.08 -10.01
N VAL A 80 -14.71 -2.21 -9.44
CA VAL A 80 -13.27 -2.17 -9.75
C VAL A 80 -12.40 -3.01 -8.82
N GLU A 81 -12.87 -3.31 -7.61
CA GLU A 81 -12.15 -4.13 -6.62
C GLU A 81 -13.09 -5.02 -5.77
N PRO A 82 -13.82 -5.96 -6.40
CA PRO A 82 -14.95 -6.70 -5.80
C PRO A 82 -14.63 -7.49 -4.53
N HIS A 83 -13.39 -7.96 -4.37
CA HIS A 83 -12.98 -8.84 -3.26
C HIS A 83 -12.33 -8.11 -2.08
N SER A 84 -12.20 -6.80 -2.17
CA SER A 84 -11.66 -5.97 -1.07
C SER A 84 -12.77 -5.63 -0.06
N SER A 85 -12.40 -5.23 1.16
CA SER A 85 -13.38 -4.73 2.15
C SER A 85 -14.11 -3.49 1.64
N SER A 86 -15.33 -3.26 2.12
CA SER A 86 -16.08 -2.02 1.85
C SER A 86 -15.30 -0.79 2.31
N ILE A 87 -15.60 0.36 1.75
CA ILE A 87 -15.01 1.64 2.15
C ILE A 87 -15.34 1.90 3.63
N GLN A 88 -16.58 1.61 4.03
CA GLN A 88 -17.00 1.74 5.41
C GLN A 88 -16.20 0.84 6.37
N GLU A 89 -15.98 -0.43 6.01
CA GLU A 89 -15.15 -1.35 6.81
C GLU A 89 -13.71 -0.85 6.97
N ARG A 90 -13.12 -0.27 5.91
CA ARG A 90 -11.77 0.32 5.97
C ARG A 90 -11.72 1.51 6.93
N LEU A 91 -12.70 2.40 6.87
CA LEU A 91 -12.79 3.58 7.74
C LEU A 91 -13.00 3.19 9.21
N GLU A 92 -13.88 2.22 9.49
CA GLU A 92 -14.10 1.73 10.86
C GLU A 92 -12.88 0.98 11.40
N THR A 93 -12.23 0.18 10.56
CA THR A 93 -10.96 -0.47 10.91
C THR A 93 -9.90 0.55 11.28
N ALA A 94 -9.75 1.60 10.46
CA ALA A 94 -8.81 2.68 10.73
C ALA A 94 -9.07 3.35 12.09
N LYS A 95 -10.34 3.64 12.41
CA LYS A 95 -10.74 4.19 13.72
C LYS A 95 -10.34 3.28 14.87
N ILE A 96 -10.57 1.98 14.73
CA ILE A 96 -10.25 1.00 15.78
C ILE A 96 -8.73 0.95 16.00
N LEU A 97 -7.94 0.86 14.93
CA LEU A 97 -6.47 0.84 15.03
C LEU A 97 -5.92 2.14 15.63
N ALA A 98 -6.42 3.30 15.19
CA ALA A 98 -6.03 4.60 15.72
C ALA A 98 -6.35 4.73 17.22
N LYS A 99 -7.52 4.26 17.67
CA LYS A 99 -7.89 4.23 19.09
C LYS A 99 -6.99 3.34 19.94
N ASN A 100 -6.37 2.32 19.35
CA ASN A 100 -5.39 1.46 20.02
C ASN A 100 -3.95 2.03 19.95
N GLY A 101 -3.76 3.24 19.41
CA GLY A 101 -2.46 3.91 19.35
C GLY A 101 -1.59 3.52 18.15
N ILE A 102 -2.11 2.74 17.20
CA ILE A 102 -1.42 2.44 15.94
C ILE A 102 -1.54 3.65 15.02
N LYS A 103 -0.44 4.07 14.38
CA LYS A 103 -0.47 5.14 13.38
C LYS A 103 -1.25 4.67 12.16
N VAL A 104 -2.26 5.43 11.76
CA VAL A 104 -3.09 5.10 10.60
C VAL A 104 -3.08 6.24 9.59
N ASN A 105 -2.99 5.88 8.31
CA ASN A 105 -2.91 6.82 7.20
C ASN A 105 -3.82 6.39 6.04
N ALA A 106 -4.06 7.31 5.11
CA ALA A 106 -4.82 7.04 3.88
C ALA A 106 -3.88 6.98 2.67
N MET A 107 -4.16 6.06 1.75
CA MET A 107 -3.61 6.03 0.40
C MET A 107 -4.72 6.36 -0.60
N LEU A 108 -4.63 7.54 -1.19
CA LEU A 108 -5.49 8.07 -2.23
C LEU A 108 -4.93 7.68 -3.61
N GLY A 109 -4.94 6.37 -3.88
CA GLY A 109 -4.37 5.79 -5.09
C GLY A 109 -5.18 4.59 -5.61
N PRO A 110 -5.49 4.50 -6.91
CA PRO A 110 -5.37 5.58 -7.89
C PRO A 110 -6.45 6.64 -7.71
N PHE A 111 -6.17 7.86 -8.17
CA PHE A 111 -7.17 8.91 -8.30
C PHE A 111 -8.18 8.54 -9.40
N TRP A 112 -9.47 8.42 -9.07
CA TRP A 112 -10.53 8.07 -10.01
C TRP A 112 -11.29 9.33 -10.46
N PRO A 113 -11.07 9.85 -11.69
CA PRO A 113 -11.88 10.94 -12.21
C PRO A 113 -13.37 10.63 -12.09
N VAL A 114 -14.17 11.66 -11.80
CA VAL A 114 -15.62 11.54 -11.56
C VAL A 114 -16.00 10.87 -10.24
N PHE A 115 -15.26 9.86 -9.78
CA PHE A 115 -15.62 9.06 -8.59
C PHE A 115 -14.84 9.42 -7.31
N THR A 116 -13.82 10.28 -7.40
CA THR A 116 -13.06 10.76 -6.23
C THR A 116 -13.52 12.16 -5.81
N ASP A 117 -14.22 12.26 -4.68
CA ASP A 117 -14.44 13.52 -3.98
C ASP A 117 -13.43 13.69 -2.85
N VAL A 118 -12.42 14.52 -3.11
CA VAL A 118 -11.30 14.74 -2.18
C VAL A 118 -11.75 15.39 -0.87
N GLU A 119 -12.66 16.36 -0.94
CA GLU A 119 -13.05 17.10 0.27
C GLU A 119 -13.82 16.18 1.22
N ALA A 120 -14.76 15.40 0.67
CA ALA A 120 -15.50 14.41 1.44
C ALA A 120 -14.56 13.33 2.01
N LEU A 121 -13.59 12.84 1.22
CA LEU A 121 -12.61 11.85 1.67
C LEU A 121 -11.76 12.38 2.82
N PHE A 122 -11.22 13.59 2.73
CA PHE A 122 -10.36 14.13 3.78
C PHE A 122 -11.11 14.39 5.08
N LYS A 123 -12.38 14.81 5.02
CA LYS A 123 -13.24 14.85 6.20
C LYS A 123 -13.39 13.46 6.84
N LYS A 124 -13.64 12.43 6.03
CA LYS A 124 -13.74 11.04 6.51
C LYS A 124 -12.43 10.50 7.09
N PHE A 125 -11.29 10.85 6.50
CA PHE A 125 -9.98 10.45 7.01
C PHE A 125 -9.70 11.06 8.38
N LYS A 126 -10.00 12.35 8.55
CA LYS A 126 -9.89 13.02 9.85
C LYS A 126 -10.83 12.41 10.89
N GLU A 127 -12.09 12.17 10.54
CA GLU A 127 -13.05 11.45 11.40
C GLU A 127 -12.56 10.04 11.76
N ALA A 128 -11.77 9.41 10.89
CA ALA A 128 -11.20 8.08 11.11
C ALA A 128 -9.91 8.08 11.94
N GLY A 129 -9.38 9.25 12.32
CA GLY A 129 -8.11 9.37 13.04
C GLY A 129 -6.87 9.18 12.17
N MET A 130 -7.01 9.30 10.84
CA MET A 130 -5.89 9.20 9.92
C MET A 130 -5.06 10.48 9.92
N GLN A 131 -3.73 10.33 9.98
CA GLN A 131 -2.81 11.47 10.16
C GLN A 131 -2.28 12.00 8.83
N HIS A 132 -1.90 11.08 7.94
CA HIS A 132 -1.32 11.43 6.66
C HIS A 132 -2.11 10.86 5.48
N VAL A 133 -2.08 11.59 4.36
CA VAL A 133 -2.61 11.15 3.07
C VAL A 133 -1.45 11.02 2.09
N PHE A 134 -1.32 9.83 1.51
CA PHE A 134 -0.47 9.57 0.36
C PHE A 134 -1.33 9.58 -0.90
N SER A 135 -0.76 9.99 -2.03
CA SER A 135 -1.53 10.07 -3.29
C SER A 135 -0.74 9.56 -4.50
N GLU A 136 -1.41 8.77 -5.33
CA GLU A 136 -0.85 8.22 -6.57
C GLU A 136 -1.80 8.40 -7.75
N SER A 137 -1.23 8.69 -8.91
CA SER A 137 -1.94 8.75 -10.18
C SER A 137 -2.19 7.35 -10.75
N PHE A 138 -3.32 7.14 -11.42
CA PHE A 138 -3.60 5.89 -12.11
C PHE A 138 -2.56 5.60 -13.21
N ASN A 139 -1.96 4.42 -13.16
CA ASN A 139 -1.03 3.98 -14.21
C ASN A 139 -1.82 3.44 -15.40
N THR A 140 -1.97 4.25 -16.44
CA THR A 140 -2.68 3.89 -17.69
C THR A 140 -1.87 2.99 -18.63
N SER A 141 -0.58 2.76 -18.36
CA SER A 141 0.28 1.95 -19.22
C SER A 141 -0.10 0.47 -19.22
N SER A 142 0.40 -0.25 -20.23
CA SER A 142 0.37 -1.73 -20.29
C SER A 142 -1.02 -2.37 -20.17
N GLY A 143 -2.08 -1.69 -20.64
CA GLY A 143 -3.43 -2.23 -20.64
C GLY A 143 -4.15 -2.20 -19.29
N ASN A 144 -3.58 -1.56 -18.26
CA ASN A 144 -4.22 -1.43 -16.95
C ASN A 144 -5.59 -0.71 -17.02
N PHE A 145 -5.77 0.18 -18.00
CA PHE A 145 -7.03 0.87 -18.20
C PHE A 145 -8.12 -0.02 -18.82
N THR A 146 -7.79 -1.16 -19.41
CA THR A 146 -8.77 -2.00 -20.15
C THR A 146 -9.91 -2.46 -19.25
N GLN A 147 -9.60 -2.99 -18.06
CA GLN A 147 -10.62 -3.46 -17.11
C GLN A 147 -11.51 -2.30 -16.62
N VAL A 148 -10.90 -1.15 -16.34
CA VAL A 148 -11.64 0.07 -15.94
C VAL A 148 -12.55 0.55 -17.08
N GLU A 149 -12.06 0.50 -18.32
CA GLU A 149 -12.85 0.90 -19.49
C GLU A 149 -14.06 -0.01 -19.70
N GLU A 150 -13.92 -1.32 -19.46
CA GLU A 150 -15.03 -2.28 -19.54
C GLU A 150 -16.09 -2.00 -18.47
N VAL A 151 -15.67 -1.72 -17.23
CA VAL A 151 -16.57 -1.30 -16.16
C VAL A 151 -17.32 -0.02 -16.55
N LEU A 152 -16.61 0.99 -17.07
CA LEU A 152 -17.22 2.24 -17.54
C LEU A 152 -18.21 2.01 -18.69
N LYS A 153 -17.86 1.18 -19.68
CA LYS A 153 -18.75 0.83 -20.81
C LYS A 153 -20.02 0.16 -20.33
N ARG A 154 -19.92 -0.76 -19.37
CA ARG A 154 -21.03 -1.60 -18.92
C ARG A 154 -21.95 -0.90 -17.93
N PHE A 155 -21.39 -0.14 -16.99
CA PHE A 155 -22.14 0.38 -15.84
C PHE A 155 -22.26 1.91 -15.82
N TYR A 156 -21.34 2.63 -16.47
CA TYR A 156 -21.30 4.10 -16.45
C TYR A 156 -21.09 4.71 -17.86
N PRO A 157 -21.90 4.34 -18.87
CA PRO A 157 -21.65 4.73 -20.27
C PRO A 157 -21.61 6.25 -20.46
N ASN A 158 -22.45 6.99 -19.72
CA ASN A 158 -22.51 8.45 -19.78
C ASN A 158 -21.27 9.12 -19.17
N GLN A 159 -20.57 8.47 -18.24
CA GLN A 159 -19.37 9.00 -17.60
C GLN A 159 -18.09 8.64 -18.35
N LYS A 160 -18.12 7.63 -19.23
CA LYS A 160 -16.94 7.12 -19.94
C LYS A 160 -16.14 8.22 -20.65
N GLN A 161 -16.81 9.09 -21.40
CA GLN A 161 -16.13 10.13 -22.18
C GLN A 161 -15.53 11.20 -21.28
N ASN A 162 -16.25 11.61 -20.24
CA ASN A 162 -15.77 12.56 -19.25
C ASN A 162 -14.56 12.00 -18.48
N PHE A 163 -14.67 10.76 -18.00
CA PHE A 163 -13.59 10.04 -17.32
C PHE A 163 -12.33 9.99 -18.18
N LYS A 164 -12.45 9.57 -19.45
CA LYS A 164 -11.32 9.55 -20.39
C LYS A 164 -10.74 10.95 -20.61
N SER A 165 -11.59 11.96 -20.79
CA SER A 165 -11.12 13.33 -20.98
C SER A 165 -10.31 13.81 -19.78
N LEU A 166 -10.76 13.53 -18.55
CA LEU A 166 -10.04 13.91 -17.34
C LEU A 166 -8.76 13.12 -17.13
N LEU A 167 -8.73 11.83 -17.49
CA LEU A 167 -7.58 10.96 -17.27
C LEU A 167 -6.46 11.15 -18.30
N PHE A 168 -6.81 11.35 -19.57
CA PHE A 168 -5.83 11.42 -20.67
C PHE A 168 -5.50 12.84 -21.14
N ASP A 169 -6.30 13.85 -20.79
CA ASP A 169 -5.91 15.26 -20.97
C ASP A 169 -5.03 15.69 -19.79
N ARG A 170 -3.75 15.91 -20.06
CA ARG A 170 -2.77 16.24 -19.02
C ARG A 170 -3.15 17.48 -18.21
N ARG A 171 -3.70 18.52 -18.86
CA ARG A 171 -4.05 19.77 -18.16
C ARG A 171 -5.23 19.56 -17.23
N LYS A 172 -6.26 18.85 -17.70
CA LYS A 172 -7.43 18.53 -16.87
C LYS A 172 -7.07 17.58 -15.73
N PHE A 173 -6.24 16.57 -16.02
CA PHE A 173 -5.73 15.66 -15.01
C PHE A 173 -4.95 16.42 -13.94
N ASP A 174 -4.01 17.29 -14.34
CA ASP A 174 -3.20 18.06 -13.40
C ASP A 174 -4.10 18.98 -12.56
N GLN A 175 -5.09 19.67 -13.13
CA GLN A 175 -6.04 20.50 -12.37
C GLN A 175 -6.84 19.67 -11.35
N PHE A 176 -7.37 18.53 -11.77
CA PHE A 176 -8.13 17.61 -10.92
C PHE A 176 -7.26 17.01 -9.82
N TYR A 177 -6.06 16.55 -10.19
CA TYR A 177 -5.07 15.98 -9.31
C TYR A 177 -4.63 17.04 -8.29
N PHE A 178 -4.14 18.21 -8.69
CA PHE A 178 -3.63 19.25 -7.78
C PHE A 178 -4.69 19.90 -6.88
N LYS A 179 -5.99 19.72 -7.15
CA LYS A 179 -7.08 20.17 -6.26
C LYS A 179 -6.84 19.69 -4.82
N ARG A 180 -6.41 18.44 -4.65
CA ARG A 180 -6.22 17.83 -3.33
C ARG A 180 -5.17 18.50 -2.45
N ALA A 181 -4.06 18.94 -3.03
CA ALA A 181 -2.97 19.60 -2.30
C ALA A 181 -3.43 20.91 -1.63
N LYS A 182 -4.46 21.56 -2.20
CA LYS A 182 -5.10 22.73 -1.61
C LYS A 182 -6.12 22.36 -0.53
N THR A 183 -6.83 21.24 -0.71
CA THR A 183 -7.91 20.78 0.17
C THR A 183 -7.40 20.09 1.45
N ALA A 184 -6.25 19.40 1.40
CA ALA A 184 -5.72 18.66 2.54
C ALA A 184 -5.49 19.52 3.79
N PRO A 185 -4.77 20.67 3.72
CA PRO A 185 -4.60 21.54 4.87
C PRO A 185 -5.92 22.10 5.42
N GLN A 186 -6.88 22.40 4.53
CA GLN A 186 -8.20 22.92 4.90
C GLN A 186 -9.02 21.89 5.71
N CYS A 187 -8.80 20.61 5.43
CA CYS A 187 -9.44 19.52 6.17
C CYS A 187 -8.65 19.12 7.42
N GLY A 188 -7.47 19.71 7.65
CA GLY A 188 -6.58 19.38 8.78
C GLY A 188 -5.94 18.00 8.66
N VAL A 189 -5.56 17.61 7.44
CA VAL A 189 -4.84 16.37 7.16
C VAL A 189 -3.54 16.71 6.42
N ASP A 190 -2.44 16.07 6.79
CA ASP A 190 -1.15 16.29 6.13
C ASP A 190 -1.04 15.45 4.86
N GLU A 191 -0.86 16.08 3.71
CA GLU A 191 -0.72 15.35 2.44
C GLU A 191 0.74 15.26 1.97
N ALA A 192 1.17 14.04 1.68
CA ALA A 192 2.41 13.75 0.97
C ALA A 192 2.12 13.23 -0.44
N ILE A 193 2.69 13.90 -1.46
CA ILE A 193 2.63 13.41 -2.84
C ILE A 193 3.66 12.27 -3.00
N THR A 194 3.18 11.04 -3.21
CA THR A 194 4.02 9.88 -3.57
C THR A 194 4.05 9.76 -5.09
N THR A 195 4.82 10.61 -5.78
CA THR A 195 5.17 10.26 -7.16
C THR A 195 6.05 9.00 -7.14
N ARG A 196 6.04 8.20 -8.22
CA ARG A 196 6.96 7.04 -8.39
C ARG A 196 8.43 7.38 -8.06
N ALA A 197 8.83 8.64 -8.24
CA ALA A 197 10.12 9.19 -7.86
C ALA A 197 10.30 9.39 -6.33
N LYS A 198 9.24 9.70 -5.59
CA LYS A 198 9.27 9.93 -4.13
C LYS A 198 9.10 8.68 -3.27
N HIS A 199 8.59 7.59 -3.83
CA HIS A 199 8.81 6.25 -3.26
C HIS A 199 10.31 5.91 -3.15
N ALA A 200 11.21 6.62 -3.85
CA ALA A 200 12.66 6.55 -3.63
C ALA A 200 13.12 7.47 -2.51
N THR A 201 12.49 8.63 -2.30
CA THR A 201 12.89 9.57 -1.26
C THR A 201 12.43 9.18 0.16
N TRP A 202 11.30 8.49 0.32
CA TRP A 202 10.87 7.99 1.65
C TRP A 202 11.76 6.82 2.11
N ALA A 203 12.17 5.94 1.19
CA ALA A 203 13.23 4.94 1.41
C ALA A 203 14.65 5.54 1.55
N ASN A 204 14.87 6.81 1.18
CA ASN A 204 16.19 7.45 1.18
C ASN A 204 16.42 8.42 2.36
N GLN A 205 15.49 8.57 3.30
CA GLN A 205 15.78 9.31 4.52
C GLN A 205 16.40 8.34 5.56
N LYS A 206 17.74 8.23 5.48
CA LYS A 206 18.67 7.70 6.50
C LYS A 206 18.70 6.19 6.84
N THR A 207 18.08 5.28 6.08
CA THR A 207 18.17 3.82 6.37
C THR A 207 18.88 2.95 5.32
N ALA A 208 19.18 3.49 4.13
CA ALA A 208 19.79 2.72 3.05
C ALA A 208 21.23 2.25 3.33
N SER A 209 21.92 2.74 4.37
CA SER A 209 23.32 2.40 4.67
C SER A 209 23.52 1.39 5.80
N LEU A 210 22.46 0.92 6.46
CA LEU A 210 22.58 0.05 7.66
C LEU A 210 22.09 -1.37 7.44
N CYS A 211 21.46 -1.65 6.31
CA CYS A 211 20.98 -2.98 5.98
C CYS A 211 22.10 -3.76 5.28
N SER A 212 22.95 -4.43 6.06
CA SER A 212 23.97 -5.34 5.56
C SER A 212 23.30 -6.46 4.75
N SER A 213 24.03 -7.06 3.81
CA SER A 213 23.61 -8.28 3.09
C SER A 213 23.07 -9.36 4.04
N ASP A 214 23.61 -9.44 5.26
CA ASP A 214 23.22 -10.38 6.31
C ASP A 214 21.77 -10.22 6.80
N PHE A 215 21.22 -9.00 6.91
CA PHE A 215 19.82 -8.81 7.28
C PHE A 215 18.88 -9.35 6.22
N TYR A 216 19.15 -9.07 4.94
CA TYR A 216 18.33 -9.57 3.84
C TYR A 216 18.46 -11.07 3.68
N THR A 217 19.66 -11.64 3.90
CA THR A 217 19.86 -13.08 3.97
C THR A 217 19.00 -13.67 5.09
N LYS A 218 19.04 -13.10 6.30
CA LYS A 218 18.23 -13.59 7.43
C LYS A 218 16.73 -13.41 7.23
N ALA A 219 16.27 -12.29 6.70
CA ALA A 219 14.86 -12.04 6.41
C ALA A 219 14.34 -12.92 5.27
N SER A 220 15.14 -13.11 4.21
CA SER A 220 14.81 -14.02 3.11
C SER A 220 14.84 -15.48 3.56
N LEU A 221 15.80 -15.87 4.42
CA LEU A 221 15.81 -17.19 5.06
C LEU A 221 14.61 -17.37 5.99
N ALA A 222 14.24 -16.36 6.78
CA ALA A 222 13.09 -16.45 7.67
C ALA A 222 11.79 -16.61 6.87
N ILE A 223 11.65 -15.90 5.75
CA ILE A 223 10.53 -16.07 4.80
C ILE A 223 10.60 -17.44 4.12
N ALA A 224 11.77 -17.91 3.68
CA ALA A 224 11.93 -19.21 3.06
C ALA A 224 11.63 -20.35 4.04
N ASN A 225 12.14 -20.28 5.27
CA ASN A 225 11.88 -21.23 6.35
C ASN A 225 10.40 -21.21 6.75
N ALA A 226 9.75 -20.05 6.76
CA ALA A 226 8.30 -19.97 6.95
C ALA A 226 7.55 -20.60 5.76
N SER A 227 8.00 -20.32 4.52
CA SER A 227 7.46 -20.93 3.30
C SER A 227 7.51 -22.45 3.35
N GLU A 228 8.63 -23.00 3.82
CA GLU A 228 8.86 -24.44 3.98
C GLU A 228 8.04 -25.02 5.15
N LYS A 229 8.12 -24.40 6.33
CA LYS A 229 7.37 -24.81 7.54
C LYS A 229 5.87 -24.89 7.29
N TYR A 230 5.32 -23.99 6.47
CA TYR A 230 3.89 -23.88 6.23
C TYR A 230 3.46 -24.32 4.81
N GLN A 231 4.35 -24.94 4.03
CA GLN A 231 4.09 -25.48 2.68
C GLN A 231 3.49 -24.45 1.69
N ILE A 232 4.08 -23.26 1.65
CA ILE A 232 3.62 -22.14 0.83
C ILE A 232 4.46 -22.09 -0.46
N PRO A 233 3.86 -21.85 -1.64
CA PRO A 233 4.62 -21.61 -2.87
C PRO A 233 5.49 -20.34 -2.74
N SER A 234 6.78 -20.44 -3.08
CA SER A 234 7.79 -19.38 -2.97
C SER A 234 7.50 -18.10 -3.79
N THR A 235 6.45 -18.10 -4.61
CA THR A 235 6.04 -17.00 -5.50
C THR A 235 5.20 -15.90 -4.82
N VAL A 236 4.80 -16.07 -3.55
CA VAL A 236 3.80 -15.19 -2.90
C VAL A 236 4.41 -13.94 -2.23
N TYR A 237 5.71 -13.91 -1.94
CA TYR A 237 6.35 -12.80 -1.24
C TYR A 237 7.57 -12.25 -1.97
N PHE A 238 7.46 -11.04 -2.52
CA PHE A 238 8.60 -10.25 -2.96
C PHE A 238 8.91 -9.17 -1.90
N LEU A 239 9.91 -9.39 -1.05
CA LEU A 239 10.54 -8.29 -0.32
C LEU A 239 11.34 -7.45 -1.32
N ARG A 240 10.87 -6.24 -1.62
CA ARG A 240 11.61 -5.31 -2.48
C ARG A 240 12.48 -4.38 -1.66
N ALA A 241 13.77 -4.69 -1.56
CA ALA A 241 14.81 -3.78 -1.13
C ALA A 241 15.28 -2.92 -2.31
N LYS A 242 15.37 -1.60 -2.16
CA LYS A 242 16.06 -0.77 -3.15
C LYS A 242 17.57 -0.89 -2.97
N TYR A 243 18.20 -1.81 -3.72
CA TYR A 243 19.65 -1.80 -3.92
C TYR A 243 20.06 -0.81 -5.02
N SER A 244 21.31 -0.36 -4.99
CA SER A 244 21.93 0.37 -6.11
C SER A 244 21.93 -0.50 -7.38
N GLY A 245 21.79 0.12 -8.56
CA GLY A 245 21.51 -0.57 -9.83
C GLY A 245 22.52 -1.66 -10.27
N ARG A 246 23.72 -1.70 -9.69
CA ARG A 246 24.71 -2.77 -9.95
C ARG A 246 24.41 -4.08 -9.22
N GLU A 247 23.82 -4.01 -8.03
CA GLU A 247 23.50 -5.20 -7.21
C GLU A 247 22.21 -5.89 -7.69
N GLN A 248 21.24 -5.13 -8.20
CA GLN A 248 20.01 -5.68 -8.80
C GLN A 248 20.29 -6.59 -10.00
N LYS A 249 21.31 -6.25 -10.81
CA LYS A 249 21.69 -7.03 -11.99
C LYS A 249 22.26 -8.40 -11.61
N LYS A 250 23.10 -8.45 -10.57
CA LYS A 250 23.69 -9.70 -10.05
C LYS A 250 22.66 -10.65 -9.44
N ILE A 251 21.65 -10.12 -8.76
CA ILE A 251 20.59 -10.93 -8.13
C ILE A 251 19.66 -11.54 -9.21
N HIS A 252 19.27 -10.75 -10.23
CA HIS A 252 18.48 -11.25 -11.35
C HIS A 252 19.24 -12.30 -12.18
N GLU A 253 20.54 -12.10 -12.42
CA GLU A 253 21.36 -13.06 -13.15
C GLU A 253 21.51 -14.39 -12.38
N ARG A 254 21.65 -14.35 -11.04
CA ARG A 254 21.76 -15.57 -10.22
C ARG A 254 20.45 -16.34 -10.06
N GLN A 255 19.32 -15.64 -9.91
CA GLN A 255 18.01 -16.29 -9.85
C GLN A 255 17.60 -16.95 -11.18
N ALA A 256 18.05 -16.40 -12.33
CA ALA A 256 17.83 -17.00 -13.64
C ALA A 256 18.61 -18.32 -13.85
N HIS A 257 19.69 -18.54 -13.10
CA HIS A 257 20.55 -19.73 -13.22
C HIS A 257 20.25 -20.82 -12.19
N GLY A 258 19.30 -20.62 -11.28
CA GLY A 258 18.90 -21.65 -10.31
C GLY A 258 19.96 -21.95 -9.24
N ASP A 259 20.99 -21.12 -9.13
CA ASP A 259 22.02 -21.26 -8.09
C ASP A 259 21.46 -20.77 -6.75
N SER A 260 21.40 -21.67 -5.77
CA SER A 260 21.11 -21.31 -4.37
C SER A 260 22.28 -20.53 -3.76
N PHE A 261 21.96 -19.55 -2.90
CA PHE A 261 22.93 -18.78 -2.11
C PHE A 261 23.62 -19.61 -1.04
#